data_AF-A0AAV5ASS6-F1
#
_entry.id   AF-A0AAV5ASS6-F1
#
_cell.length_a   1.000
_cell.length_b   1.000
_cell.length_c   1.000
_cell.angle_alpha   90.00
_cell.angle_beta   90.00
_cell.angle_gamma   90.00
#
_symmetry.space_group_name_H-M   'P 1'
#
loop_
_entity.id
_entity.type
_entity.pdbx_description
1 polymer ?
#
loop_
_entity_poly.entity_id
_entity_poly.type
_entity_poly.pdbx_seq_one_letter_code
_entity_poly.pdbx_strand_id
1 'polypeptide(L)'
;MNTAIKKITGKDPDSYLADYRNHNNMRMQELKEALGVESRATIFNPKYIKDVLKGGKSSAEGITELVTNAFGWEATRSEVIDDEFWNQVHDLYIIDKENLGVQDFFERENPAAMQEITAIMLETARKGFWKASSNQLDVITQKYIDLVERFGLEPSGFSGNNSKLQDYISKRLPENQKNSYQKQIQESKTSDKSTESKVLRKENTENKKEKINLNGLWIGIGGIIAFIILIIFIKKRRKN
;
A
#
# COMPACT_ATOMS: atom_id res chain seq x y z
N MET A 1 -14.82 0.86 18.64
CA MET A 1 -16.13 0.90 19.33
C MET A 1 -16.65 -0.51 19.61
N ASN A 2 -16.69 -1.40 18.62
CA ASN A 2 -17.20 -2.77 18.77
C ASN A 2 -16.47 -3.64 19.78
N THR A 3 -15.13 -3.62 19.81
CA THR A 3 -14.34 -4.39 20.79
C THR A 3 -14.66 -3.99 22.24
N ALA A 4 -14.97 -2.71 22.48
CA ALA A 4 -15.39 -2.23 23.79
C ALA A 4 -16.80 -2.73 24.14
N ILE A 5 -17.71 -2.73 23.16
CA ILE A 5 -19.07 -3.27 23.32
C ILE A 5 -18.99 -4.78 23.64
N LYS A 6 -18.27 -5.57 22.83
CA LYS A 6 -18.07 -7.01 23.08
C LYS A 6 -17.50 -7.29 24.46
N LYS A 7 -16.53 -6.48 24.91
CA LYS A 7 -15.92 -6.61 26.24
C LYS A 7 -16.93 -6.39 27.37
N ILE A 8 -17.95 -5.57 27.16
CA ILE A 8 -19.00 -5.26 28.14
C ILE A 8 -20.17 -6.23 28.05
N THR A 9 -20.63 -6.55 26.83
CA THR A 9 -21.86 -7.32 26.58
C THR A 9 -21.62 -8.81 26.38
N GLY A 10 -20.38 -9.23 26.12
CA GLY A 10 -20.01 -10.59 25.73
C GLY A 10 -20.45 -10.98 24.31
N LYS A 11 -21.10 -10.09 23.57
CA LYS A 11 -21.63 -10.33 22.22
C LYS A 11 -21.12 -9.30 21.23
N ASP A 12 -20.83 -9.75 20.02
CA ASP A 12 -20.47 -8.86 18.92
C ASP A 12 -21.71 -8.05 18.48
N PRO A 13 -21.61 -6.72 18.34
CA PRO A 13 -22.73 -5.91 17.87
C PRO A 13 -22.89 -6.01 16.36
N ASP A 14 -24.14 -6.03 15.90
CA ASP A 14 -24.46 -5.94 14.48
C ASP A 14 -23.84 -4.66 13.88
N SER A 15 -23.25 -4.82 12.69
CA SER A 15 -22.46 -3.78 12.05
C SER A 15 -22.90 -3.57 10.61
N TYR A 16 -23.22 -2.33 10.28
CA TYR A 16 -23.72 -1.95 8.96
C TYR A 16 -22.89 -0.82 8.35
N LEU A 17 -22.77 -0.85 7.02
CA LEU A 17 -22.24 0.21 6.19
C LEU A 17 -23.40 0.93 5.50
N ALA A 18 -23.47 2.25 5.65
CA ALA A 18 -24.38 3.07 4.87
C ALA A 18 -23.76 3.36 3.50
N ASP A 19 -24.17 2.60 2.48
CA ASP A 19 -23.65 2.73 1.12
C ASP A 19 -24.44 3.78 0.34
N TYR A 20 -23.81 4.95 0.20
CA TYR A 20 -24.32 6.09 -0.57
C TYR A 20 -23.62 6.25 -1.93
N ARG A 21 -22.78 5.29 -2.35
CA ARG A 21 -22.01 5.40 -3.61
C ARG A 21 -22.92 5.55 -4.84
N ASN A 22 -24.12 4.95 -4.80
CA ASN A 22 -25.16 5.14 -5.80
C ASN A 22 -26.33 5.94 -5.20
N HIS A 23 -26.47 7.20 -5.61
CA HIS A 23 -27.54 8.08 -5.11
C HIS A 23 -28.95 7.59 -5.49
N ASN A 24 -29.07 6.80 -6.56
CA ASN A 24 -30.36 6.21 -6.97
C ASN A 24 -30.66 4.88 -6.26
N ASN A 25 -29.71 4.34 -5.48
CA ASN A 25 -29.85 3.09 -4.74
C ASN A 25 -29.04 3.14 -3.44
N MET A 26 -29.44 4.05 -2.54
CA MET A 26 -28.84 4.16 -1.21
C MET A 26 -29.32 2.99 -0.35
N ARG A 27 -28.40 2.28 0.32
CA ARG A 27 -28.75 1.10 1.12
C ARG A 27 -27.89 0.97 2.38
N MET A 28 -28.46 0.35 3.41
CA MET A 28 -27.71 -0.18 4.54
C MET A 28 -27.30 -1.60 4.21
N GLN A 29 -26.01 -1.89 4.23
CA GLN A 29 -25.46 -3.21 3.95
C GLN A 29 -24.78 -3.76 5.19
N GLU A 30 -24.85 -5.07 5.43
CA GLU A 30 -24.07 -5.70 6.50
C GLU A 30 -22.57 -5.50 6.21
N LEU A 31 -21.78 -5.18 7.24
CA LEU A 31 -20.36 -4.88 7.05
C LEU A 31 -19.59 -6.07 6.45
N LYS A 32 -19.89 -7.30 6.89
CA LYS A 32 -19.25 -8.50 6.34
C LYS A 32 -19.54 -8.68 4.86
N GLU A 33 -20.78 -8.43 4.45
CA GLU A 33 -21.19 -8.45 3.05
C GLU A 33 -20.48 -7.35 2.24
N ALA A 34 -20.43 -6.12 2.77
CA ALA A 34 -19.77 -4.99 2.11
C ALA A 34 -18.28 -5.25 1.90
N LEU A 35 -17.57 -5.75 2.93
CA LEU A 35 -16.16 -6.14 2.82
C LEU A 35 -15.98 -7.29 1.83
N GLY A 36 -16.82 -8.32 1.90
CA GLY A 36 -16.77 -9.46 0.97
C GLY A 36 -16.98 -9.07 -0.50
N VAL A 37 -17.81 -8.05 -0.78
CA VAL A 37 -18.00 -7.49 -2.12
C VAL A 37 -16.79 -6.67 -2.53
N GLU A 38 -16.30 -5.78 -1.66
CA GLU A 38 -15.16 -4.90 -1.96
C GLU A 38 -13.89 -5.72 -2.21
N SER A 39 -13.58 -6.71 -1.38
CA SER A 39 -12.39 -7.56 -1.53
C SER A 39 -12.43 -8.37 -2.82
N ARG A 40 -13.60 -8.90 -3.20
CA ARG A 40 -13.79 -9.61 -4.49
C ARG A 40 -13.72 -8.70 -5.71
N ALA A 41 -14.02 -7.41 -5.56
CA ALA A 41 -13.86 -6.44 -6.64
C ALA A 41 -12.41 -5.96 -6.80
N THR A 42 -11.63 -6.00 -5.71
CA THR A 42 -10.28 -5.41 -5.60
C THR A 42 -9.20 -6.46 -5.37
N ILE A 43 -8.75 -6.66 -4.13
CA ILE A 43 -7.58 -7.47 -3.76
C ILE A 43 -7.68 -8.95 -4.13
N PHE A 44 -8.89 -9.45 -4.41
CA PHE A 44 -9.11 -10.83 -4.86
C PHE A 44 -9.51 -10.94 -6.33
N ASN A 45 -9.51 -9.82 -7.08
CA ASN A 45 -9.84 -9.79 -8.49
C ASN A 45 -8.55 -9.83 -9.34
N PRO A 46 -8.25 -10.94 -10.05
CA PRO A 46 -7.03 -11.04 -10.86
C PRO A 46 -6.90 -9.94 -11.91
N LYS A 47 -8.02 -9.43 -12.45
CA LYS A 47 -8.01 -8.32 -13.41
C LYS A 47 -7.56 -7.01 -12.76
N TYR A 48 -8.10 -6.71 -11.57
CA TYR A 48 -7.68 -5.55 -10.80
C TYR A 48 -6.21 -5.65 -10.42
N ILE A 49 -5.80 -6.80 -9.86
CA ILE A 49 -4.41 -7.04 -9.46
C ILE A 49 -3.49 -6.83 -10.64
N LYS A 50 -3.76 -7.46 -11.80
CA LYS A 50 -2.94 -7.31 -13.01
C LYS A 50 -2.80 -5.86 -13.48
N ASP A 51 -3.84 -5.04 -13.31
CA ASP A 51 -3.77 -3.62 -13.62
C ASP A 51 -2.93 -2.84 -12.59
N VAL A 52 -3.04 -3.17 -11.30
CA VAL A 52 -2.20 -2.60 -10.23
C VAL A 52 -0.72 -2.97 -10.40
N LEU A 53 -0.41 -4.20 -10.83
CA LEU A 53 0.97 -4.66 -11.08
C LEU A 53 1.66 -3.94 -12.26
N LYS A 54 0.93 -3.16 -13.07
CA LYS A 54 1.52 -2.27 -14.09
C LYS A 54 2.02 -0.95 -13.51
N GLY A 55 1.62 -0.64 -12.27
CA GLY A 55 2.09 0.53 -11.56
C GLY A 55 3.53 0.39 -11.05
N GLY A 56 3.94 1.29 -10.18
CA GLY A 56 5.26 1.26 -9.55
C GLY A 56 5.17 1.09 -8.03
N LYS A 57 6.17 1.60 -7.32
CA LYS A 57 6.27 1.54 -5.86
C LYS A 57 4.97 1.89 -5.10
N SER A 58 4.26 2.95 -5.49
CA SER A 58 3.01 3.36 -4.83
C SER A 58 1.88 2.32 -4.98
N SER A 59 1.88 1.54 -6.05
CA SER A 59 0.93 0.45 -6.26
C SER A 59 1.23 -0.75 -5.34
N ALA A 60 2.51 -1.04 -5.13
CA ALA A 60 2.94 -2.05 -4.13
C ALA A 60 2.58 -1.61 -2.70
N GLU A 61 2.76 -0.33 -2.38
CA GLU A 61 2.35 0.25 -1.09
C GLU A 61 0.83 0.17 -0.90
N GLY A 62 0.03 0.45 -1.94
CA GLY A 62 -1.43 0.33 -1.89
C GLY A 62 -1.90 -1.10 -1.59
N ILE A 63 -1.27 -2.12 -2.18
CA ILE A 63 -1.57 -3.52 -1.85
C ILE A 63 -1.23 -3.81 -0.38
N THR A 64 -0.07 -3.35 0.07
CA THR A 64 0.39 -3.54 1.46
C THR A 64 -0.56 -2.88 2.45
N GLU A 65 -1.05 -1.68 2.15
CA GLU A 65 -2.03 -0.96 2.95
C GLU A 65 -3.34 -1.75 3.05
N LEU A 66 -3.83 -2.35 1.97
CA LEU A 66 -5.05 -3.16 2.00
C LEU A 66 -4.90 -4.40 2.89
N VAL A 67 -3.75 -5.08 2.83
CA VAL A 67 -3.44 -6.22 3.72
C VAL A 67 -3.29 -5.76 5.18
N THR A 68 -2.67 -4.61 5.42
CA THR A 68 -2.53 -4.00 6.75
C THR A 68 -3.89 -3.63 7.34
N ASN A 69 -4.76 -3.05 6.52
CA ASN A 69 -6.12 -2.70 6.91
C ASN A 69 -6.94 -3.95 7.24
N ALA A 70 -6.79 -5.04 6.49
CA ALA A 70 -7.43 -6.32 6.81
C ALA A 70 -7.00 -6.86 8.19
N PHE A 71 -5.71 -6.77 8.53
CA PHE A 71 -5.22 -7.09 9.88
C PHE A 71 -5.86 -6.20 10.95
N GLY A 72 -5.99 -4.89 10.69
CA GLY A 72 -6.65 -3.95 11.61
C GLY A 72 -8.13 -4.27 11.81
N TRP A 73 -8.84 -4.65 10.74
CA TRP A 73 -10.22 -5.11 10.82
C TRP A 73 -10.33 -6.38 11.65
N GLU A 74 -9.51 -7.39 11.39
CA GLU A 74 -9.49 -8.64 12.15
C GLU A 74 -9.21 -8.41 13.64
N ALA A 75 -8.25 -7.54 13.97
CA ALA A 75 -7.91 -7.22 15.35
C ALA A 75 -9.04 -6.48 16.11
N THR A 76 -9.89 -5.75 15.39
CA THR A 76 -10.96 -4.94 16.00
C THR A 76 -12.35 -5.55 15.85
N ARG A 77 -12.52 -6.45 14.88
CA ARG A 77 -13.76 -7.09 14.40
C ARG A 77 -13.43 -8.45 13.76
N SER A 78 -13.14 -9.44 14.59
CA SER A 78 -12.80 -10.81 14.14
C SER A 78 -13.93 -11.54 13.40
N GLU A 79 -15.14 -10.97 13.34
CA GLU A 79 -16.30 -11.57 12.67
C GLU A 79 -16.34 -11.30 11.15
N VAL A 80 -15.63 -10.27 10.69
CA VAL A 80 -15.73 -9.77 9.30
C VAL A 80 -14.61 -10.25 8.38
N ILE A 81 -13.45 -10.57 8.93
CA ILE A 81 -12.35 -11.23 8.23
C ILE A 81 -12.31 -12.67 8.76
N ASP A 82 -12.08 -13.65 7.89
CA ASP A 82 -12.06 -15.06 8.26
C ASP A 82 -10.81 -15.77 7.71
N ASP A 83 -10.64 -17.05 8.06
CA ASP A 83 -9.52 -17.86 7.60
C ASP A 83 -9.45 -17.91 6.05
N GLU A 84 -10.61 -17.87 5.39
CA GLU A 84 -10.72 -17.90 3.93
C GLU A 84 -10.17 -16.62 3.28
N PHE A 85 -10.41 -15.46 3.89
CA PHE A 85 -9.79 -14.21 3.45
C PHE A 85 -8.25 -14.32 3.42
N TRP A 86 -7.64 -14.80 4.51
CA TRP A 86 -6.18 -14.92 4.59
C TRP A 86 -5.63 -16.02 3.69
N ASN A 87 -6.37 -17.11 3.49
CA ASN A 87 -6.03 -18.14 2.49
C ASN A 87 -6.03 -17.56 1.07
N GLN A 88 -6.98 -16.68 0.73
CA GLN A 88 -7.00 -16.02 -0.58
C GLN A 88 -5.85 -15.02 -0.75
N VAL A 89 -5.49 -14.27 0.30
CA VAL A 89 -4.28 -13.42 0.28
C VAL A 89 -3.03 -14.28 0.03
N HIS A 90 -2.91 -15.41 0.73
CA HIS A 90 -1.81 -16.36 0.53
C HIS A 90 -1.74 -16.87 -0.91
N ASP A 91 -2.85 -17.40 -1.43
CA ASP A 91 -2.89 -18.01 -2.75
C ASP A 91 -2.59 -17.00 -3.86
N LEU A 92 -3.09 -15.76 -3.75
CA LEU A 92 -2.92 -14.76 -4.80
C LEU A 92 -1.58 -14.03 -4.71
N TYR A 93 -1.10 -13.65 -3.51
CA TYR A 93 0.07 -12.79 -3.38
C TYR A 93 1.35 -13.53 -3.01
N ILE A 94 1.25 -14.66 -2.31
CA ILE A 94 2.43 -15.43 -1.88
C ILE A 94 2.72 -16.56 -2.87
N ILE A 95 1.70 -17.35 -3.21
CA ILE A 95 1.84 -18.45 -4.18
C ILE A 95 1.78 -17.96 -5.62
N ASP A 96 1.11 -16.83 -5.87
CA ASP A 96 0.79 -16.34 -7.21
C ASP A 96 0.05 -17.40 -8.05
N LYS A 97 -0.99 -17.99 -7.46
CA LYS A 97 -1.79 -19.09 -8.05
C LYS A 97 -2.37 -18.77 -9.43
N GLU A 98 -2.64 -17.50 -9.68
CA GLU A 98 -3.18 -16.98 -10.94
C GLU A 98 -2.07 -16.59 -11.95
N ASN A 99 -0.79 -16.78 -11.58
CA ASN A 99 0.40 -16.46 -12.39
C ASN A 99 0.39 -15.01 -12.92
N LEU A 100 0.16 -14.06 -12.01
CA LEU A 100 0.03 -12.64 -12.32
C LEU A 100 1.39 -11.92 -12.37
N GLY A 101 2.47 -12.56 -11.90
CA GLY A 101 3.79 -11.96 -11.78
C GLY A 101 3.93 -11.11 -10.52
N VAL A 102 3.25 -11.50 -9.43
CA VAL A 102 3.25 -10.74 -8.18
C VAL A 102 4.65 -10.65 -7.61
N GLN A 103 5.36 -11.78 -7.55
CA GLN A 103 6.72 -11.82 -6.99
C GLN A 103 7.67 -10.90 -7.77
N ASP A 104 7.71 -11.03 -9.10
CA ASP A 104 8.57 -10.21 -9.96
C ASP A 104 8.27 -8.71 -9.82
N PHE A 105 6.98 -8.35 -9.69
CA PHE A 105 6.57 -6.98 -9.47
C PHE A 105 7.10 -6.43 -8.15
N PHE A 106 6.90 -7.14 -7.03
CA PHE A 106 7.36 -6.64 -5.73
C PHE A 106 8.88 -6.62 -5.65
N GLU A 107 9.58 -7.63 -6.16
CA GLU A 107 11.05 -7.63 -6.19
C GLU A 107 11.63 -6.47 -7.02
N ARG A 108 10.95 -6.08 -8.10
CA ARG A 108 11.37 -4.95 -8.95
C ARG A 108 11.03 -3.59 -8.35
N GLU A 109 9.79 -3.42 -7.89
CA GLU A 109 9.25 -2.10 -7.53
C GLU A 109 9.42 -1.77 -6.05
N ASN A 110 9.20 -2.75 -5.16
CA ASN A 110 9.25 -2.54 -3.71
C ASN A 110 9.38 -3.86 -2.92
N PRO A 111 10.60 -4.41 -2.74
CA PRO A 111 10.81 -5.64 -1.97
C PRO A 111 10.36 -5.52 -0.51
N ALA A 112 10.54 -4.33 0.08
CA ALA A 112 10.12 -4.03 1.46
C ALA A 112 8.61 -4.18 1.64
N ALA A 113 7.80 -3.82 0.63
CA ALA A 113 6.36 -4.02 0.68
C ALA A 113 5.98 -5.51 0.76
N MET A 114 6.68 -6.40 0.05
CA MET A 114 6.43 -7.85 0.19
C MET A 114 6.95 -8.41 1.52
N GLN A 115 8.06 -7.88 2.05
CA GLN A 115 8.49 -8.19 3.42
C GLN A 115 7.40 -7.82 4.43
N GLU A 116 6.73 -6.69 4.24
CA GLU A 116 5.67 -6.24 5.13
C GLU A 116 4.40 -7.09 5.00
N ILE A 117 3.97 -7.42 3.77
CA ILE A 117 2.83 -8.33 3.55
C ILE A 117 3.07 -9.68 4.23
N THR A 118 4.24 -10.28 4.01
CA THR A 118 4.59 -11.57 4.63
C THR A 118 4.70 -11.47 6.16
N ALA A 119 5.27 -10.38 6.70
CA ALA A 119 5.32 -10.12 8.13
C ALA A 119 3.92 -9.97 8.75
N ILE A 120 3.00 -9.25 8.10
CA ILE A 120 1.61 -9.10 8.54
C ILE A 120 0.93 -10.46 8.59
N MET A 121 1.04 -11.28 7.54
CA MET A 121 0.43 -12.61 7.52
C MET A 121 0.97 -13.53 8.63
N LEU A 122 2.27 -13.48 8.90
CA LEU A 122 2.90 -14.22 9.99
C LEU A 122 2.42 -13.71 11.36
N GLU A 123 2.25 -12.40 11.52
CA GLU A 123 1.69 -11.79 12.74
C GLU A 123 0.22 -12.16 12.94
N THR A 124 -0.59 -12.17 11.88
CA THR A 124 -1.98 -12.65 11.90
C THR A 124 -2.05 -14.07 12.45
N ALA A 125 -1.20 -14.97 11.93
CA ALA A 125 -1.12 -16.34 12.43
C ALA A 125 -0.61 -16.40 13.89
N ARG A 126 0.43 -15.62 14.23
CA ARG A 126 0.99 -15.56 15.59
C ARG A 126 -0.02 -15.09 16.64
N LYS A 127 -0.93 -14.19 16.26
CA LYS A 127 -2.02 -13.70 17.13
C LYS A 127 -3.22 -14.66 17.20
N GLY A 128 -3.22 -15.74 16.40
CA GLY A 128 -4.31 -16.71 16.35
C GLY A 128 -5.53 -16.23 15.55
N PHE A 129 -5.38 -15.16 14.78
CA PHE A 129 -6.43 -14.60 13.92
C PHE A 129 -6.63 -15.43 12.66
N TRP A 130 -5.56 -16.05 12.16
CA TRP A 130 -5.61 -16.94 11.00
C TRP A 130 -5.05 -18.32 11.37
N LYS A 131 -5.84 -19.35 11.12
CA LYS A 131 -5.49 -20.76 11.32
C LYS A 131 -4.78 -21.32 10.08
N ALA A 132 -3.62 -20.76 9.77
CA ALA A 132 -2.77 -21.24 8.70
C ALA A 132 -2.24 -22.66 8.98
N SER A 133 -2.15 -23.48 7.94
CA SER A 133 -1.42 -24.75 8.00
C SER A 133 0.09 -24.53 8.20
N SER A 134 0.80 -25.53 8.74
CA SER A 134 2.27 -25.43 8.88
C SER A 134 2.93 -25.13 7.54
N ASN A 135 2.49 -25.80 6.47
CA ASN A 135 3.03 -25.60 5.13
C ASN A 135 2.86 -24.15 4.64
N GLN A 136 1.69 -23.54 4.81
CA GLN A 136 1.48 -22.13 4.46
C GLN A 136 2.44 -21.20 5.23
N LEU A 137 2.62 -21.45 6.54
CA LEU A 137 3.51 -20.65 7.38
C LEU A 137 4.98 -20.83 6.98
N ASP A 138 5.38 -22.03 6.62
CA ASP A 138 6.74 -22.33 6.18
C ASP A 138 7.02 -21.66 4.83
N VAL A 139 6.08 -21.68 3.89
CA VAL A 139 6.18 -20.96 2.61
C VAL A 139 6.29 -19.44 2.81
N ILE A 140 5.43 -18.84 3.64
CA ILE A 140 5.48 -17.39 3.91
C ILE A 140 6.80 -17.03 4.61
N THR A 141 7.23 -17.85 5.58
CA THR A 141 8.47 -17.63 6.32
C THR A 141 9.69 -17.70 5.40
N GLN A 142 9.77 -18.70 4.52
CA GLN A 142 10.88 -18.81 3.58
C GLN A 142 10.89 -17.65 2.58
N LYS A 143 9.72 -17.21 2.08
CA LYS A 143 9.64 -16.03 1.21
C LYS A 143 10.10 -14.76 1.92
N TYR A 144 9.67 -14.54 3.16
CA TYR A 144 10.12 -13.42 3.96
C TYR A 144 11.64 -13.43 4.17
N ILE A 145 12.22 -14.57 4.53
CA ILE A 145 13.66 -14.68 4.76
C ILE A 145 14.46 -14.52 3.47
N ASP A 146 14.02 -15.07 2.34
CA ASP A 146 14.67 -14.83 1.03
C ASP A 146 14.75 -13.33 0.72
N LEU A 147 13.65 -12.59 0.94
CA LEU A 147 13.62 -11.15 0.72
C LEU A 147 14.55 -10.40 1.67
N VAL A 148 14.58 -10.77 2.96
CA VAL A 148 15.48 -10.16 3.94
C VAL A 148 16.94 -10.43 3.58
N GLU A 149 17.29 -11.66 3.18
CA GLU A 149 18.66 -12.02 2.79
C GLU A 149 19.12 -11.28 1.53
N ARG A 150 18.23 -11.10 0.55
CA ARG A 150 18.57 -10.45 -0.74
C ARG A 150 18.54 -8.93 -0.70
N PHE A 151 17.60 -8.34 0.03
CA PHE A 151 17.34 -6.89 -0.01
C PHE A 151 17.59 -6.17 1.32
N GLY A 152 17.93 -6.90 2.38
CA GLY A 152 18.04 -6.37 3.73
C GLY A 152 16.69 -6.29 4.44
N LEU A 153 16.70 -6.30 5.77
CA LEU A 153 15.48 -6.16 6.57
C LEU A 153 14.93 -4.72 6.51
N GLU A 154 13.65 -4.58 6.16
CA GLU A 154 12.92 -3.32 6.30
C GLU A 154 12.79 -2.96 7.80
N PRO A 155 13.33 -1.81 8.25
CA PRO A 155 13.36 -1.45 9.67
C PRO A 155 12.00 -0.95 10.19
N SER A 156 11.11 -0.51 9.29
CA SER A 156 9.81 0.04 9.65
C SER A 156 8.72 -1.05 9.72
N GLY A 157 7.51 -0.66 10.14
CA GLY A 157 6.35 -1.55 10.09
C GLY A 157 6.41 -2.79 11.00
N PHE A 158 5.67 -3.83 10.61
CA PHE A 158 5.60 -5.13 11.28
C PHE A 158 6.93 -5.89 11.18
N SER A 159 7.61 -5.80 10.04
CA SER A 159 8.84 -6.52 9.75
C SER A 159 10.02 -6.11 10.67
N GLY A 160 10.25 -4.81 10.88
CA GLY A 160 11.39 -4.33 11.66
C GLY A 160 11.13 -4.07 13.16
N ASN A 161 9.92 -3.66 13.54
CA ASN A 161 9.64 -3.15 14.90
C ASN A 161 8.91 -4.12 15.84
N ASN A 162 8.69 -5.37 15.44
CA ASN A 162 7.94 -6.35 16.23
C ASN A 162 8.84 -7.49 16.73
N SER A 163 9.39 -7.34 17.94
CA SER A 163 10.25 -8.37 18.56
C SER A 163 9.55 -9.72 18.75
N LYS A 164 8.25 -9.72 19.07
CA LYS A 164 7.48 -10.96 19.25
C LYS A 164 7.30 -11.70 17.93
N LEU A 165 7.15 -10.97 16.83
CA LEU A 165 7.13 -11.55 15.49
C LEU A 165 8.50 -12.08 15.10
N GLN A 166 9.57 -11.33 15.36
CA GLN A 166 10.94 -11.77 15.10
C GLN A 166 11.27 -13.08 15.82
N ASP A 167 10.86 -13.22 17.08
CA ASP A 167 11.00 -14.46 17.85
C ASP A 167 10.17 -15.61 17.26
N TYR A 168 8.96 -15.31 16.78
CA TYR A 168 8.07 -16.29 16.15
C TYR A 168 8.66 -16.82 14.84
N ILE A 169 9.20 -15.92 14.00
CA ILE A 169 9.89 -16.27 12.76
C ILE A 169 11.13 -17.09 13.07
N SER A 170 11.97 -16.63 14.01
CA SER A 170 13.22 -17.31 14.38
C SER A 170 13.02 -18.76 14.85
N LYS A 171 11.89 -19.08 15.48
CA LYS A 171 11.55 -20.45 15.91
C LYS A 171 11.22 -21.40 14.76
N ARG A 172 10.89 -20.87 13.58
CA ARG A 172 10.58 -21.64 12.36
C ARG A 172 11.79 -21.84 11.46
N LEU A 173 12.90 -21.17 11.75
CA LEU A 173 14.08 -21.20 10.91
C LEU A 173 15.08 -22.27 11.34
N PRO A 174 15.80 -22.89 10.38
CA PRO A 174 16.99 -23.64 10.69
C PRO A 174 18.10 -22.72 11.25
N GLU A 175 19.02 -23.28 12.03
CA GLU A 175 20.03 -22.51 12.79
C GLU A 175 20.93 -21.64 11.89
N ASN A 176 21.19 -22.05 10.64
CA ASN A 176 21.96 -21.25 9.69
C ASN A 176 21.23 -19.94 9.29
N GLN A 177 19.93 -20.02 8.96
CA GLN A 177 19.11 -18.85 8.59
C GLN A 177 18.83 -17.96 9.81
N LYS A 178 18.66 -18.56 11.00
CA LYS A 178 18.40 -17.84 12.24
C LYS A 178 19.52 -16.86 12.61
N ASN A 179 20.79 -17.28 12.49
CA ASN A 179 21.93 -16.40 12.76
C ASN A 179 22.01 -15.23 11.76
N SER A 180 21.76 -15.52 10.47
CA SER A 180 21.69 -14.51 9.41
C SER A 180 20.59 -13.48 9.69
N TYR A 181 19.39 -13.94 10.02
CA TYR A 181 18.25 -13.10 10.32
C TYR A 181 18.46 -12.23 11.57
N GLN A 182 19.04 -12.79 12.64
CA GLN A 182 19.37 -12.02 13.85
C GLN A 182 20.39 -10.91 13.57
N LYS A 183 21.37 -11.16 12.70
CA LYS A 183 22.34 -10.15 12.28
C LYS A 183 21.64 -9.00 11.52
N GLN A 184 20.75 -9.32 10.58
CA GLN A 184 19.94 -8.33 9.85
C GLN A 184 19.07 -7.47 10.79
N ILE A 185 18.48 -8.07 11.83
CA ILE A 185 17.74 -7.32 12.87
C ILE A 185 18.65 -6.35 13.64
N GLN A 186 19.89 -6.73 13.93
CA GLN A 186 20.82 -5.84 14.62
C GLN A 186 21.27 -4.68 13.72
N GLU A 187 21.55 -4.96 12.45
CA GLU A 187 21.99 -3.97 11.46
C GLU A 187 20.90 -2.93 11.14
N SER A 188 19.65 -3.37 10.96
CA SER A 188 18.49 -2.48 10.72
C SER A 188 18.26 -1.49 11.88
N LYS A 189 18.38 -1.94 13.14
CA LYS A 189 18.23 -1.10 14.34
C LYS A 189 19.31 -0.01 14.47
N THR A 190 20.52 -0.25 13.93
CA THR A 190 21.57 0.77 13.89
C THR A 190 21.33 1.83 12.82
N SER A 191 20.69 1.47 11.71
CA SER A 191 20.36 2.40 10.62
C SER A 191 19.22 3.37 10.98
N ASP A 192 18.21 2.90 11.74
CA ASP A 192 17.07 3.73 12.17
C ASP A 192 17.47 4.90 13.09
N LYS A 193 18.47 4.72 13.96
CA LYS A 193 19.00 5.78 14.84
C LYS A 193 19.62 6.96 14.08
N SER A 194 19.95 6.81 12.80
CA SER A 194 20.47 7.89 11.96
C SER A 194 19.38 8.71 11.24
N THR A 195 18.15 8.19 11.21
CA THR A 195 17.04 8.73 10.41
C THR A 195 15.99 9.47 11.26
N GLU A 196 16.07 9.38 12.59
CA GLU A 196 15.20 10.10 13.55
C GLU A 196 15.33 11.64 13.49
N SER A 197 16.19 12.17 12.61
CA SER A 197 16.43 13.61 12.40
C SER A 197 16.16 14.08 10.96
N LYS A 198 15.17 13.51 10.26
CA LYS A 198 14.59 14.17 9.07
C LYS A 198 13.09 14.28 9.23
N VAL A 199 12.69 15.30 9.98
CA VAL A 199 11.34 15.87 9.93
C VAL A 199 10.99 16.03 8.45
N LEU A 200 9.89 15.41 8.02
CA LEU A 200 9.27 15.66 6.74
C LEU A 200 8.92 17.16 6.69
N ARG A 201 9.83 17.93 6.10
CA ARG A 201 9.54 19.30 5.73
C ARG A 201 8.50 19.18 4.63
N LYS A 202 7.25 19.45 5.00
CA LYS A 202 6.12 19.57 4.08
C LYS A 202 6.60 20.39 2.89
N GLU A 203 6.76 19.75 1.74
CA GLU A 203 7.11 20.43 0.51
C GLU A 203 5.89 21.28 0.18
N ASN A 204 5.96 22.57 0.48
CA ASN A 204 4.99 23.52 -0.04
C ASN A 204 5.11 23.41 -1.55
N THR A 205 4.03 22.96 -2.20
CA THR A 205 3.84 23.13 -3.64
C THR A 205 3.70 24.63 -3.93
N GLU A 206 4.79 25.37 -3.81
CA GLU A 206 4.91 26.69 -4.41
C GLU A 206 5.07 26.46 -5.90
N ASN A 207 4.02 26.82 -6.64
CA ASN A 207 4.03 26.98 -8.08
C ASN A 207 5.37 27.57 -8.54
N LYS A 208 6.20 26.74 -9.16
CA LYS A 208 7.40 27.18 -9.87
C LYS A 208 6.95 27.91 -11.13
N LYS A 209 6.53 29.17 -10.98
CA LYS A 209 6.46 30.10 -12.11
C LYS A 209 7.90 30.39 -12.49
N GLU A 210 8.36 29.83 -13.61
CA GLU A 210 9.54 30.36 -14.29
C GLU A 210 9.35 31.86 -14.47
N LYS A 211 10.17 32.66 -13.77
CA LYS A 211 10.27 34.09 -14.04
C LYS A 211 11.05 34.24 -15.34
N ILE A 212 10.34 34.24 -16.45
CA ILE A 212 10.87 34.76 -17.70
C ILE A 212 10.97 36.28 -17.52
N ASN A 213 12.19 36.80 -17.39
CA ASN A 213 12.42 38.25 -17.32
C ASN A 213 12.20 38.86 -18.72
N LEU A 214 10.94 39.14 -19.04
CA LEU A 214 10.56 39.89 -20.23
C LEU A 214 10.45 41.37 -19.86
N ASN A 215 11.30 42.20 -20.47
CA ASN A 215 11.19 43.66 -20.36
C ASN A 215 9.84 44.10 -20.96
N GLY A 216 8.87 44.45 -20.12
CA GLY A 216 7.51 44.82 -20.52
C GLY A 216 7.43 45.97 -21.54
N LEU A 217 8.49 46.77 -21.66
CA LEU A 217 8.61 47.83 -22.67
C LEU A 217 8.68 47.27 -24.10
N TRP A 218 9.36 46.14 -24.32
CA TRP A 218 9.51 45.53 -25.64
C TRP A 218 8.26 44.77 -26.10
N ILE A 219 7.52 44.16 -25.17
CA ILE A 219 6.23 43.53 -25.46
C ILE A 219 5.18 44.59 -25.84
N GLY A 220 5.18 45.73 -25.13
CA GLY A 220 4.29 46.85 -25.45
C GLY A 220 4.56 47.44 -26.85
N ILE A 221 5.84 47.65 -27.19
CA ILE A 221 6.24 48.17 -28.51
C ILE A 221 5.89 47.16 -29.62
N GLY A 222 6.18 45.87 -29.42
CA GLY A 222 5.86 44.81 -30.40
C GLY A 222 4.36 44.68 -30.67
N GLY A 223 3.53 44.77 -29.63
CA GLY A 223 2.07 44.72 -29.75
C GLY A 223 1.49 45.90 -30.53
N ILE A 224 2.00 47.12 -30.28
CA ILE A 224 1.56 48.33 -30.99
C ILE A 224 1.95 48.28 -32.48
N ILE A 225 3.16 47.82 -32.80
CA ILE A 225 3.62 47.70 -34.19
C ILE A 225 2.78 46.65 -34.93
N ALA A 226 2.52 45.50 -34.34
CA ALA A 226 1.67 44.46 -34.95
C ALA A 226 0.24 44.97 -35.20
N PHE A 227 -0.31 45.76 -34.28
CA PHE A 227 -1.64 46.36 -34.43
C PHE A 227 -1.70 47.40 -35.55
N ILE A 228 -0.66 48.24 -35.68
CA ILE A 228 -0.55 49.22 -36.78
C ILE A 228 -0.41 48.51 -38.13
N ILE A 229 0.40 47.45 -38.22
CA ILE A 229 0.54 46.64 -39.45
C ILE A 229 -0.80 46.01 -39.83
N LEU A 230 -1.56 45.52 -38.86
CA LEU A 230 -2.87 44.90 -39.10
C LEU A 230 -3.90 45.92 -39.58
N ILE A 231 -3.90 47.15 -39.03
CA ILE A 231 -4.72 48.26 -39.52
C ILE A 231 -4.34 48.64 -40.95
N ILE A 232 -3.05 48.75 -41.27
CA ILE A 232 -2.57 49.07 -42.63
C ILE A 232 -2.98 47.97 -43.62
N PHE A 233 -2.87 46.70 -43.22
CA PHE A 233 -3.27 45.56 -44.05
C PHE A 233 -4.77 45.56 -44.34
N ILE A 234 -5.61 45.82 -43.33
CA ILE A 234 -7.06 45.95 -43.51
C ILE A 234 -7.40 47.13 -44.43
N LYS A 235 -6.70 48.27 -44.28
CA LYS A 235 -6.96 49.47 -45.08
C LYS A 235 -6.52 49.30 -46.54
N LYS A 236 -5.45 48.52 -46.81
CA LYS A 236 -4.99 48.19 -48.16
C LYS A 236 -5.91 47.19 -48.87
N ARG A 237 -6.54 46.26 -48.13
CA ARG A 237 -7.54 45.32 -48.67
C ARG A 237 -8.90 45.95 -49.01
N ARG A 238 -9.23 47.13 -48.47
CA ARG A 238 -10.48 47.86 -48.77
C ARG A 238 -10.38 48.84 -49.93
N LYS A 239 -9.18 49.05 -50.49
CA LYS A 239 -8.91 50.02 -51.56
C LYS A 239 -8.52 49.40 -52.91
N ASN A 240 -8.46 48.07 -52.97
CA ASN A 240 -8.43 47.26 -54.20
C ASN A 240 -9.74 46.49 -54.28
#